data_AF-A0A952IDI6-F1
#
_entry.id   AF-A0A952IDI6-F1
#
_cell.length_a   1.000
_cell.length_b   1.000
_cell.length_c   1.000
_cell.angle_alpha   90.00
_cell.angle_beta   90.00
_cell.angle_gamma   90.00
#
_symmetry.space_group_name_H-M   'P 1'
#
loop_
_entity.id
_entity.type
_entity.pdbx_description
1 polymer ?
#
loop_
_entity_poly.entity_id
_entity_poly.type
_entity_poly.pdbx_seq_one_letter_code
_entity_poly.pdbx_strand_id
1 'polypeptide(L)'
;MQPQPWQSQPNFQSNSTMQSHQTNPLQDTFRLIAQTRRQVAHATEQATAAVRSFYKNPEDLATFIERHGTPVIYLPVHWIPLLSLKLLGFELGYIPVPTEPHLRHRFDTLCRLFDIEASKPNCTLSHGVFIVTKPLFNIGFMAYQLHHWFACRNGMTGYESKDLKRYRHFWEKKQGIIGPEVMRMTEAEVRSLKNAINRDLEALKFLRQITEEIFVPANQANALAQNKSASA
;
A
#
# COMPACT_ATOMS: atom_id res chain seq x y z
N MET A 1 -21.91 35.66 77.07
CA MET A 1 -20.72 36.25 76.41
C MET A 1 -20.06 35.14 75.58
N GLN A 2 -19.76 35.42 74.31
CA GLN A 2 -19.14 34.54 73.28
C GLN A 2 -17.75 33.98 73.72
N PRO A 3 -17.08 32.99 73.03
CA PRO A 3 -17.16 32.61 71.61
C PRO A 3 -17.03 31.10 71.21
N GLN A 4 -17.16 30.82 69.90
CA GLN A 4 -16.79 29.62 69.09
C GLN A 4 -15.28 29.21 69.22
N PRO A 5 -14.70 28.09 68.67
CA PRO A 5 -14.98 27.46 67.34
C PRO A 5 -14.49 25.98 67.00
N TRP A 6 -14.68 25.54 65.72
CA TRP A 6 -13.94 24.54 64.86
C TRP A 6 -13.67 23.08 65.41
N GLN A 7 -13.49 21.94 64.72
CA GLN A 7 -13.27 21.53 63.32
C GLN A 7 -13.29 19.98 63.19
N SER A 8 -13.60 19.48 61.97
CA SER A 8 -13.02 18.29 61.29
C SER A 8 -13.45 16.84 61.62
N GLN A 9 -14.10 16.20 60.63
CA GLN A 9 -14.12 14.74 60.44
C GLN A 9 -12.91 14.30 59.57
N PRO A 10 -12.26 13.16 59.86
CA PRO A 10 -11.18 12.65 59.03
C PRO A 10 -11.69 11.89 57.80
N ASN A 11 -11.22 12.34 56.63
CA ASN A 11 -11.13 11.56 55.39
C ASN A 11 -10.17 10.37 55.60
N PHE A 12 -10.59 9.15 55.23
CA PHE A 12 -9.64 8.08 54.92
C PHE A 12 -9.74 7.69 53.45
N GLN A 13 -8.60 7.86 52.80
CA GLN A 13 -8.34 7.77 51.38
C GLN A 13 -8.37 6.31 50.90
N SER A 14 -9.01 6.09 49.76
CA SER A 14 -8.87 4.91 48.91
C SER A 14 -7.50 4.89 48.25
N ASN A 15 -6.59 4.04 48.73
CA ASN A 15 -5.35 3.72 48.03
C ASN A 15 -5.60 2.62 46.99
N SER A 16 -6.03 3.02 45.79
CA SER A 16 -5.89 2.21 44.59
C SER A 16 -4.56 2.55 43.93
N THR A 17 -3.53 1.75 44.23
CA THR A 17 -2.22 1.83 43.59
C THR A 17 -2.39 1.43 42.11
N MET A 18 -2.55 2.41 41.22
CA MET A 18 -2.34 2.20 39.79
C MET A 18 -0.87 1.83 39.58
N GLN A 19 -0.61 0.54 39.35
CA GLN A 19 0.64 0.08 38.75
C GLN A 19 0.73 0.71 37.36
N SER A 20 1.53 1.76 37.21
CA SER A 20 1.97 2.22 35.91
C SER A 20 2.85 1.11 35.33
N HIS A 21 2.36 0.43 34.29
CA HIS A 21 3.23 -0.36 33.42
C HIS A 21 4.26 0.60 32.81
N GLN A 22 5.44 0.70 33.43
CA GLN A 22 6.64 1.23 32.79
C GLN A 22 6.99 0.27 31.66
N THR A 23 6.44 0.51 30.47
CA THR A 23 6.87 -0.18 29.27
C THR A 23 8.25 0.36 28.90
N ASN A 24 9.21 -0.54 28.69
CA ASN A 24 10.57 -0.16 28.31
C ASN A 24 10.55 0.29 26.84
N PRO A 25 10.77 1.59 26.54
CA PRO A 25 10.59 2.14 25.20
C PRO A 25 11.50 1.48 24.15
N LEU A 26 12.64 0.91 24.56
CA LEU A 26 13.52 0.15 23.69
C LEU A 26 12.90 -1.20 23.29
N GLN A 27 12.30 -1.93 24.24
CA GLN A 27 11.64 -3.20 23.95
C GLN A 27 10.43 -3.01 23.04
N ASP A 28 9.66 -1.93 23.24
CA ASP A 28 8.53 -1.59 22.39
C ASP A 28 9.00 -1.26 20.96
N THR A 29 10.11 -0.53 20.82
CA THR A 29 10.71 -0.23 19.51
C THR A 29 11.17 -1.50 18.79
N PHE A 30 11.86 -2.42 19.48
CA PHE A 30 12.27 -3.69 18.87
C PHE A 30 11.08 -4.57 18.46
N ARG A 31 10.04 -4.64 19.30
CA ARG A 31 8.81 -5.37 18.98
C ARG A 31 8.13 -4.79 17.75
N LEU A 32 8.01 -3.47 17.66
CA LEU A 32 7.41 -2.79 16.51
C LEU A 32 8.20 -3.06 15.22
N ILE A 33 9.53 -2.99 15.27
CA ILE A 33 10.40 -3.32 14.13
C ILE A 33 10.22 -4.79 13.71
N ALA A 34 10.21 -5.72 14.66
CA ALA A 34 10.04 -7.14 14.38
C ALA A 34 8.66 -7.43 13.76
N GLN A 35 7.59 -6.83 14.29
CA GLN A 35 6.24 -6.94 13.72
C GLN A 35 6.17 -6.39 12.29
N THR A 36 6.75 -5.21 12.06
CA THR A 36 6.81 -4.61 10.72
C THR A 36 7.53 -5.52 9.74
N ARG A 37 8.67 -6.11 10.14
CA ARG A 37 9.41 -7.07 9.30
C ARG A 37 8.61 -8.33 8.98
N ARG A 38 7.85 -8.85 9.95
CA ARG A 38 6.96 -10.00 9.72
C ARG A 38 5.84 -9.67 8.73
N GLN A 39 5.23 -8.48 8.84
CA GLN A 39 4.20 -8.03 7.90
C GLN A 39 4.75 -7.89 6.49
N VAL A 40 5.93 -7.28 6.33
CA VAL A 40 6.62 -7.19 5.03
C VAL A 40 6.88 -8.58 4.47
N ALA A 41 7.50 -9.47 5.25
CA ALA A 41 7.80 -10.83 4.81
C ALA A 41 6.54 -11.61 4.40
N HIS A 42 5.46 -11.49 5.17
CA HIS A 42 4.17 -12.11 4.85
C HIS A 42 3.57 -11.56 3.54
N ALA A 43 3.56 -10.24 3.37
CA ALA A 43 3.08 -9.62 2.12
C ALA A 43 3.93 -10.05 0.91
N THR A 44 5.25 -10.10 1.07
CA THR A 44 6.19 -10.58 0.05
C THR A 44 5.96 -12.05 -0.28
N GLU A 45 5.75 -12.92 0.71
CA GLU A 45 5.47 -14.34 0.50
C GLU A 45 4.17 -14.56 -0.28
N GLN A 46 3.10 -13.88 0.13
CA GLN A 46 1.80 -13.95 -0.57
C GLN A 46 1.91 -13.45 -2.02
N ALA A 47 2.62 -12.33 -2.24
CA ALA A 47 2.84 -11.80 -3.57
C ALA A 47 3.68 -12.76 -4.44
N THR A 48 4.75 -13.33 -3.89
CA THR A 48 5.59 -14.33 -4.57
C THR A 48 4.78 -15.56 -4.97
N ALA A 49 3.98 -16.11 -4.06
CA ALA A 49 3.15 -17.27 -4.32
C ALA A 49 2.17 -17.00 -5.47
N ALA A 50 1.47 -15.86 -5.44
CA ALA A 50 0.55 -15.47 -6.50
C ALA A 50 1.27 -15.27 -7.85
N VAL A 51 2.38 -14.54 -7.88
CA VAL A 51 3.16 -14.35 -9.12
C VAL A 51 3.63 -15.70 -9.66
N ARG A 52 4.16 -16.59 -8.82
CA ARG A 52 4.64 -17.91 -9.24
C ARG A 52 3.54 -18.75 -9.87
N SER A 53 2.30 -18.66 -9.36
CA SER A 53 1.17 -19.39 -9.93
C SER A 53 0.68 -18.84 -11.27
N PHE A 54 0.84 -17.53 -11.51
CA PHE A 54 0.17 -16.84 -12.61
C PHE A 54 1.10 -16.05 -13.55
N TYR A 55 2.43 -16.19 -13.43
CA TYR A 55 3.39 -15.37 -14.18
C TYR A 55 3.29 -15.49 -15.71
N LYS A 56 2.76 -16.62 -16.20
CA LYS A 56 2.62 -16.88 -17.64
C LYS A 56 1.52 -16.04 -18.28
N ASN A 57 0.49 -15.69 -17.52
CA ASN A 57 -0.65 -14.93 -18.01
C ASN A 57 -1.06 -13.87 -16.98
N PRO A 58 -0.75 -12.58 -17.21
CA PRO A 58 -1.11 -11.52 -16.27
C PRO A 58 -2.64 -11.39 -16.08
N GLU A 59 -3.46 -11.85 -17.04
CA GLU A 59 -4.93 -11.82 -16.90
C GLU A 59 -5.41 -12.75 -15.78
N ASP A 60 -4.68 -13.84 -15.52
CA ASP A 60 -4.97 -14.74 -14.41
C ASP A 60 -4.65 -14.08 -13.07
N LEU A 61 -3.65 -13.19 -13.00
CA LEU A 61 -3.40 -12.37 -11.80
C LEU A 61 -4.53 -11.39 -11.53
N ALA A 62 -5.07 -10.74 -12.57
CA ALA A 62 -6.25 -9.88 -12.40
C ALA A 62 -7.44 -10.68 -11.87
N THR A 63 -7.70 -11.85 -12.46
CA THR A 63 -8.76 -12.76 -12.00
C THR A 63 -8.54 -13.19 -10.55
N PHE A 64 -7.29 -13.47 -10.16
CA PHE A 64 -6.93 -13.76 -8.77
C PHE A 64 -7.26 -12.61 -7.82
N ILE A 65 -6.92 -11.37 -8.18
CA ILE A 65 -7.21 -10.16 -7.39
C ILE A 65 -8.73 -9.99 -7.20
N GLU A 66 -9.51 -10.18 -8.28
CA GLU A 66 -10.97 -10.08 -8.24
C GLU A 66 -11.61 -11.15 -7.37
N ARG A 67 -11.12 -12.39 -7.43
CA ARG A 67 -11.57 -13.48 -6.53
C ARG A 67 -11.28 -13.17 -5.06
N HIS A 68 -10.30 -12.32 -4.78
CA HIS A 68 -9.97 -11.84 -3.43
C HIS A 68 -10.70 -10.54 -3.06
N GLY A 69 -11.71 -10.15 -3.85
CA GLY A 69 -12.67 -9.09 -3.54
C GLY A 69 -12.20 -7.69 -3.90
N THR A 70 -11.16 -7.51 -4.72
CA THR A 70 -10.70 -6.20 -5.20
C THR A 70 -10.97 -6.06 -6.70
N PRO A 71 -11.68 -5.02 -7.17
CA PRO A 71 -12.02 -4.89 -8.57
C PRO A 71 -10.79 -4.58 -9.43
N VAL A 72 -10.74 -5.15 -10.64
CA VAL A 72 -9.72 -4.84 -11.66
C VAL A 72 -10.42 -4.29 -12.91
N ILE A 73 -10.14 -3.04 -13.24
CA ILE A 73 -10.74 -2.33 -14.37
C ILE A 73 -9.73 -2.18 -15.49
N TYR A 74 -10.11 -2.66 -16.67
CA TYR A 74 -9.35 -2.48 -17.89
C TYR A 74 -9.83 -1.22 -18.61
N LEU A 75 -8.98 -0.20 -18.64
CA LEU A 75 -9.24 0.98 -19.43
C LEU A 75 -8.78 0.77 -20.88
N PRO A 76 -9.60 1.17 -21.87
CA PRO A 76 -9.14 1.23 -23.24
C PRO A 76 -8.00 2.26 -23.35
N VAL A 77 -7.12 2.08 -24.33
CA VAL A 77 -5.98 2.98 -24.59
C VAL A 77 -6.48 4.26 -25.29
N HIS A 78 -7.34 4.99 -24.60
CA HIS A 78 -7.87 6.28 -25.03
C HIS A 78 -7.40 7.36 -24.07
N TRP A 79 -7.10 8.54 -24.61
CA TRP A 79 -6.59 9.65 -23.81
C TRP A 79 -7.62 10.16 -22.79
N ILE A 80 -8.93 9.96 -23.03
CA ILE A 80 -10.01 10.46 -22.16
C ILE A 80 -9.99 9.76 -20.79
N PRO A 81 -10.06 8.41 -20.67
CA PRO A 81 -9.92 7.73 -19.37
C PRO A 81 -8.62 8.09 -18.65
N LEU A 82 -7.50 8.15 -19.37
CA LEU A 82 -6.19 8.49 -18.79
C LEU A 82 -6.16 9.93 -18.26
N LEU A 83 -6.75 10.87 -19.00
CA LEU A 83 -6.87 12.25 -18.56
C LEU A 83 -7.77 12.35 -17.32
N SER A 84 -8.88 11.61 -17.28
CA SER A 84 -9.79 11.63 -16.13
C SER A 84 -9.12 11.14 -14.84
N LEU A 85 -8.29 10.09 -14.92
CA LEU A 85 -7.45 9.64 -13.81
C LEU A 85 -6.53 10.76 -13.32
N LYS A 86 -5.81 11.39 -14.26
CA LYS A 86 -4.87 12.47 -13.95
C LYS A 86 -5.57 13.67 -13.31
N LEU A 87 -6.74 14.06 -13.82
CA LEU A 87 -7.56 15.16 -13.29
C LEU A 87 -8.05 14.88 -11.86
N LEU A 88 -8.43 13.63 -11.58
CA LEU A 88 -8.81 13.19 -10.24
C LEU A 88 -7.59 12.99 -9.32
N GLY A 89 -6.38 13.01 -9.88
CA GLY A 89 -5.13 12.85 -9.14
C GLY A 89 -4.84 11.40 -8.80
N PHE A 90 -5.18 10.47 -9.69
CA PHE A 90 -4.84 9.06 -9.61
C PHE A 90 -3.99 8.64 -10.82
N GLU A 91 -3.28 7.52 -10.66
CA GLU A 91 -2.40 6.93 -11.67
C GLU A 91 -2.86 5.50 -11.98
N LEU A 92 -2.33 4.91 -13.05
CA LEU A 92 -2.59 3.51 -13.38
C LEU A 92 -1.90 2.60 -12.36
N GLY A 93 -2.54 1.47 -12.06
CA GLY A 93 -2.08 0.49 -11.09
C GLY A 93 -3.07 0.33 -9.94
N TYR A 94 -2.53 -0.02 -8.78
CA TYR A 94 -3.28 -0.16 -7.56
C TYR A 94 -3.54 1.21 -6.91
N ILE A 95 -4.81 1.54 -6.69
CA ILE A 95 -5.25 2.76 -6.02
C ILE A 95 -5.85 2.38 -4.67
N PRO A 96 -5.17 2.65 -3.55
CA PRO A 96 -5.72 2.39 -2.22
C PRO A 96 -6.85 3.36 -1.89
N VAL A 97 -7.74 2.95 -0.99
CA VAL A 97 -8.85 3.80 -0.52
C VAL A 97 -8.30 5.01 0.24
N PRO A 98 -8.60 6.24 -0.19
CA PRO A 98 -8.16 7.42 0.53
C PRO A 98 -8.86 7.54 1.90
N THR A 99 -8.09 7.94 2.91
CA THR A 99 -8.59 8.23 4.26
C THR A 99 -9.09 9.67 4.38
N GLU A 100 -8.58 10.59 3.56
CA GLU A 100 -8.98 12.00 3.60
C GLU A 100 -10.31 12.24 2.86
N PRO A 101 -11.29 12.95 3.45
CA PRO A 101 -12.64 13.09 2.87
C PRO A 101 -12.67 13.65 1.44
N HIS A 102 -11.84 14.65 1.14
CA HIS A 102 -11.82 15.26 -0.19
C HIS A 102 -11.22 14.34 -1.27
N LEU A 103 -10.23 13.52 -0.92
CA LEU A 103 -9.69 12.50 -1.82
C LEU A 103 -10.63 11.31 -1.93
N ARG A 104 -11.34 10.96 -0.85
CA ARG A 104 -12.37 9.93 -0.86
C ARG A 104 -13.47 10.28 -1.86
N HIS A 105 -13.94 11.53 -1.87
CA HIS A 105 -14.91 11.99 -2.88
C HIS A 105 -14.39 11.84 -4.32
N ARG A 106 -13.10 12.11 -4.58
CA ARG A 106 -12.49 11.89 -5.90
C ARG A 106 -12.41 10.42 -6.25
N PHE A 107 -12.10 9.56 -5.29
CA PHE A 107 -12.11 8.10 -5.45
C PHE A 107 -13.52 7.58 -5.75
N ASP A 108 -14.54 8.02 -5.02
CA ASP A 108 -15.92 7.62 -5.29
C ASP A 108 -16.41 8.14 -6.66
N THR A 109 -15.93 9.31 -7.09
CA THR A 109 -16.19 9.86 -8.42
C THR A 109 -15.52 9.02 -9.51
N LEU A 110 -14.28 8.58 -9.29
CA LEU A 110 -13.57 7.66 -10.16
C LEU A 110 -14.35 6.33 -10.31
N CYS A 111 -14.79 5.76 -9.19
CA CYS A 111 -15.54 4.51 -9.19
C CYS A 111 -16.87 4.62 -9.93
N ARG A 112 -17.56 5.75 -9.82
CA ARG A 112 -18.80 6.01 -10.59
C ARG A 112 -18.53 6.28 -12.07
N LEU A 113 -17.47 7.02 -12.39
CA LEU A 113 -17.10 7.35 -13.77
C LEU A 113 -16.80 6.08 -14.60
N PHE A 114 -16.19 5.08 -13.97
CA PHE A 114 -15.87 3.80 -14.60
C PHE A 114 -16.85 2.69 -14.26
N ASP A 115 -17.99 3.03 -13.66
CA ASP A 115 -19.09 2.11 -13.32
C ASP A 115 -18.61 0.81 -12.64
N ILE A 116 -17.72 0.96 -11.65
CA ILE A 116 -16.97 -0.15 -11.06
C ILE A 116 -17.90 -1.08 -10.26
N GLU A 117 -18.84 -0.51 -9.52
CA GLU A 117 -19.76 -1.28 -8.68
C GLU A 117 -20.74 -2.11 -9.52
N ALA A 118 -21.22 -1.57 -10.65
CA ALA A 118 -22.11 -2.32 -11.54
C ALA A 118 -21.34 -3.37 -12.36
N SER A 119 -20.12 -3.06 -12.80
CA SER A 119 -19.30 -3.98 -13.59
C SER A 119 -18.66 -5.11 -12.77
N LYS A 120 -18.44 -4.90 -11.47
CA LYS A 120 -17.77 -5.85 -10.56
C LYS A 120 -18.57 -6.05 -9.25
N PRO A 121 -19.80 -6.60 -9.31
CA PRO A 121 -20.69 -6.70 -8.14
C PRO A 121 -20.18 -7.62 -7.03
N ASN A 122 -19.27 -8.55 -7.36
CA ASN A 122 -18.66 -9.47 -6.38
C ASN A 122 -17.41 -8.88 -5.69
N CYS A 123 -17.02 -7.66 -6.04
CA CYS A 123 -15.85 -6.99 -5.48
C CYS A 123 -16.28 -5.92 -4.46
N THR A 124 -15.35 -5.58 -3.56
CA THR A 124 -15.54 -4.52 -2.59
C THR A 124 -14.51 -3.42 -2.83
N LEU A 125 -14.92 -2.17 -2.67
CA LEU A 125 -14.01 -1.03 -2.75
C LEU A 125 -13.18 -0.85 -1.46
N SER A 126 -13.37 -1.70 -0.44
CA SER A 126 -12.73 -1.57 0.87
C SER A 126 -11.19 -1.71 0.83
N HIS A 127 -10.68 -2.41 -0.18
CA HIS A 127 -9.25 -2.65 -0.39
C HIS A 127 -8.70 -1.89 -1.59
N GLY A 128 -9.40 -0.88 -2.09
CA GLY A 128 -8.98 -0.08 -3.24
C GLY A 128 -9.45 -0.68 -4.56
N VAL A 129 -8.79 -0.30 -5.65
CA VAL A 129 -9.10 -0.75 -7.01
C VAL A 129 -7.83 -0.85 -7.84
N PHE A 130 -7.80 -1.79 -8.77
CA PHE A 130 -6.78 -1.83 -9.83
C PHE A 130 -7.33 -1.20 -11.10
N ILE A 131 -6.58 -0.27 -11.66
CA ILE A 131 -6.92 0.34 -12.95
C ILE A 131 -5.74 0.15 -13.89
N VAL A 132 -5.94 -0.64 -14.93
CA VAL A 132 -4.88 -1.08 -15.84
C VAL A 132 -5.24 -0.79 -17.28
N THR A 133 -4.23 -0.66 -18.15
CA THR A 133 -4.40 -0.59 -19.61
C THR A 133 -3.66 -1.76 -20.24
N LYS A 134 -4.15 -2.27 -21.38
CA LYS A 134 -3.51 -3.39 -22.08
C LYS A 134 -1.98 -3.23 -22.29
N PRO A 135 -1.44 -2.07 -22.69
CA PRO A 135 0.00 -1.91 -22.90
C PRO A 135 0.84 -2.01 -21.62
N LEU A 136 0.28 -1.60 -20.48
CA LEU A 136 0.96 -1.68 -19.18
C LEU A 136 0.68 -2.99 -18.43
N PHE A 137 -0.23 -3.81 -18.95
CA PHE A 137 -0.63 -5.06 -18.35
C PHE A 137 0.37 -6.19 -18.63
N ASN A 138 1.60 -5.98 -18.17
CA ASN A 138 2.65 -6.99 -18.18
C ASN A 138 2.90 -7.53 -16.76
N ILE A 139 3.53 -8.69 -16.68
CA ILE A 139 3.73 -9.38 -15.40
C ILE A 139 4.59 -8.59 -14.41
N GLY A 140 5.58 -7.84 -14.88
CA GLY A 140 6.44 -7.02 -14.02
C GLY A 140 5.67 -5.88 -13.36
N PHE A 141 4.87 -5.15 -14.16
CA PHE A 141 3.98 -4.11 -13.65
C PHE A 141 2.96 -4.69 -12.66
N MET A 142 2.29 -5.78 -13.04
CA MET A 142 1.30 -6.42 -12.18
C MET A 142 1.89 -6.91 -10.86
N ALA A 143 3.09 -7.51 -10.89
CA ALA A 143 3.74 -7.96 -9.67
C ALA A 143 4.12 -6.80 -8.74
N TYR A 144 4.65 -5.71 -9.28
CA TYR A 144 4.94 -4.50 -8.52
C TYR A 144 3.67 -3.94 -7.84
N GLN A 145 2.56 -3.83 -8.58
CA GLN A 145 1.27 -3.37 -8.03
C GLN A 145 0.68 -4.36 -7.01
N LEU A 146 0.86 -5.66 -7.23
CA LEU A 146 0.39 -6.72 -6.35
C LEU A 146 1.08 -6.66 -4.97
N HIS A 147 2.38 -6.35 -4.93
CA HIS A 147 3.10 -6.16 -3.68
C HIS A 147 2.50 -4.98 -2.87
N HIS A 148 2.20 -3.86 -3.54
CA HIS A 148 1.55 -2.73 -2.88
C HIS A 148 0.17 -3.09 -2.33
N TRP A 149 -0.62 -3.84 -3.09
CA TRP A 149 -1.93 -4.29 -2.65
C TRP A 149 -1.85 -5.20 -1.43
N PHE A 150 -1.00 -6.22 -1.43
CA PHE A 150 -0.81 -7.08 -0.25
C PHE A 150 -0.30 -6.28 0.95
N ALA A 151 0.66 -5.39 0.77
CA ALA A 151 1.17 -4.56 1.86
C ALA A 151 0.06 -3.67 2.45
N CYS A 152 -0.75 -3.04 1.60
CA CYS A 152 -1.89 -2.22 2.04
C CYS A 152 -2.94 -3.06 2.78
N ARG A 153 -3.29 -4.26 2.26
CA ARG A 153 -4.25 -5.17 2.90
C ARG A 153 -3.78 -5.69 4.25
N ASN A 154 -2.47 -5.85 4.43
CA ASN A 154 -1.86 -6.23 5.70
C ASN A 154 -1.71 -5.04 6.68
N GLY A 155 -2.31 -3.88 6.38
CA GLY A 155 -2.36 -2.73 7.29
C GLY A 155 -1.03 -1.97 7.40
N MET A 156 -0.14 -2.14 6.41
CA MET A 156 1.15 -1.45 6.42
C MET A 156 0.96 0.04 6.16
N THR A 157 1.71 0.89 6.86
CA THR A 157 1.73 2.35 6.62
C THR A 157 2.42 2.70 5.30
N GLY A 158 2.20 3.91 4.79
CA GLY A 158 2.72 4.38 3.50
C GLY A 158 1.67 4.47 2.40
N TYR A 159 0.45 3.99 2.67
CA TYR A 159 -0.70 4.06 1.75
C TYR A 159 -1.77 5.07 2.17
N GLU A 160 -1.54 5.79 3.28
CA GLU A 160 -2.45 6.84 3.71
C GLU A 160 -2.43 8.01 2.71
N SER A 161 -3.56 8.71 2.58
CA SER A 161 -3.70 9.87 1.68
C SER A 161 -2.55 10.87 1.78
N LYS A 162 -2.16 11.18 3.03
CA LYS A 162 -1.07 12.12 3.34
C LYS A 162 0.31 11.60 2.90
N ASP A 163 0.54 10.29 2.99
CA ASP A 163 1.78 9.62 2.62
C ASP A 163 1.95 9.68 1.10
N LEU A 164 0.91 9.26 0.36
CA LEU A 164 0.90 9.25 -1.11
C LEU A 164 0.99 10.66 -1.69
N LYS A 165 0.31 11.65 -1.10
CA LYS A 165 0.40 13.05 -1.51
C LYS A 165 1.81 13.61 -1.38
N ARG A 166 2.49 13.32 -0.26
CA ARG A 166 3.88 13.76 -0.04
C ARG A 166 4.84 13.04 -0.98
N TYR A 167 4.65 11.75 -1.17
CA TYR A 167 5.44 10.95 -2.10
C TYR A 167 5.33 11.47 -3.54
N ARG A 168 4.11 11.77 -4.00
CA ARG A 168 3.90 12.38 -5.32
C ARG A 168 4.57 13.74 -5.42
N HIS A 169 4.43 14.60 -4.40
CA HIS A 169 5.11 15.89 -4.39
C HIS A 169 6.63 15.74 -4.48
N PHE A 170 7.21 14.77 -3.75
CA PHE A 170 8.63 14.45 -3.79
C PHE A 170 9.10 14.03 -5.20
N TRP A 171 8.34 13.21 -5.91
CA TRP A 171 8.70 12.83 -7.29
C TRP A 171 8.44 13.94 -8.30
N GLU A 172 7.24 14.51 -8.34
CA GLU A 172 6.83 15.46 -9.37
C GLU A 172 7.51 16.83 -9.25
N LYS A 173 7.72 17.30 -8.01
CA LYS A 173 8.27 18.65 -7.75
C LYS A 173 9.74 18.62 -7.38
N LYS A 174 10.21 17.54 -6.75
CA LYS A 174 11.59 17.42 -6.25
C LYS A 174 12.44 16.41 -7.02
N GLN A 175 11.86 15.73 -8.01
CA GLN A 175 12.58 14.75 -8.85
C GLN A 175 13.28 13.65 -8.03
N GLY A 176 12.72 13.30 -6.87
CA GLY A 176 13.31 12.30 -5.98
C GLY A 176 14.54 12.77 -5.19
N ILE A 177 14.85 14.08 -5.19
CA ILE A 177 16.00 14.63 -4.49
C ILE A 177 15.56 15.21 -3.15
N ILE A 178 16.21 14.77 -2.07
CA ILE A 178 16.00 15.32 -0.72
C ILE A 178 16.73 16.66 -0.63
N GLY A 179 15.96 17.76 -0.72
CA GLY A 179 16.48 19.12 -0.58
C GLY A 179 16.33 19.70 0.84
N PRO A 180 16.76 20.96 1.03
CA PRO A 180 16.66 21.67 2.32
C PRO A 180 15.24 21.79 2.88
N GLU A 181 14.21 21.67 2.04
CA GLU A 181 12.81 21.65 2.46
C GLU A 181 12.47 20.52 3.43
N VAL A 182 13.19 19.40 3.40
CA VAL A 182 12.96 18.31 4.33
C VAL A 182 13.33 18.75 5.75
N MET A 183 14.27 19.68 5.91
CA MET A 183 14.60 20.28 7.21
C MET A 183 13.49 21.21 7.74
N ARG A 184 12.54 21.60 6.88
CA ARG A 184 11.36 22.40 7.26
C ARG A 184 10.13 21.56 7.53
N MET A 185 10.18 20.25 7.27
CA MET A 185 9.08 19.33 7.54
C MET A 185 9.01 19.02 9.03
N THR A 186 7.79 18.88 9.54
CA THR A 186 7.54 18.32 10.87
C THR A 186 7.94 16.85 10.92
N GLU A 187 8.18 16.31 12.12
CA GLU A 187 8.53 14.90 12.30
C GLU A 187 7.48 13.96 11.69
N ALA A 188 6.20 14.28 11.84
CA ALA A 188 5.10 13.52 11.27
C ALA A 188 5.12 13.50 9.73
N GLU A 189 5.51 14.61 9.11
CA GLU A 189 5.65 14.74 7.66
C GLU A 189 6.84 13.94 7.13
N VAL A 190 7.98 14.01 7.81
CA VAL A 190 9.17 13.21 7.48
C VAL A 190 8.84 11.73 7.60
N ARG A 191 8.17 11.31 8.68
CA ARG A 191 7.75 9.92 8.89
C ARG A 191 6.80 9.44 7.79
N SER A 192 5.84 10.27 7.43
CA SER A 192 4.88 10.00 6.34
C SER A 192 5.56 9.78 4.99
N LEU A 193 6.46 10.70 4.60
CA LEU A 193 7.23 10.57 3.35
C LEU A 193 8.14 9.34 3.38
N LYS A 194 8.83 9.10 4.49
CA LYS A 194 9.68 7.92 4.70
C LYS A 194 8.89 6.62 4.54
N ASN A 195 7.67 6.55 5.09
CA ASN A 195 6.83 5.37 4.98
C ASN A 195 6.48 5.07 3.51
N ALA A 196 6.04 6.08 2.74
CA ALA A 196 5.74 5.90 1.32
C ALA A 196 6.97 5.46 0.51
N ILE A 197 8.11 6.12 0.71
CA ILE A 197 9.38 5.75 0.04
C ILE A 197 9.77 4.31 0.39
N ASN A 198 9.67 3.89 1.65
CA ASN A 198 10.00 2.53 2.04
C ASN A 198 9.11 1.49 1.36
N ARG A 199 7.81 1.77 1.20
CA ARG A 199 6.89 0.87 0.49
C ARG A 199 7.24 0.72 -0.98
N ASP A 200 7.61 1.80 -1.63
CA ASP A 200 8.07 1.77 -3.02
C ASP A 200 9.39 0.98 -3.16
N LEU A 201 10.37 1.25 -2.30
CA LEU A 201 11.64 0.53 -2.29
C LEU A 201 11.46 -0.97 -2.03
N GLU A 202 10.52 -1.35 -1.16
CA GLU A 202 10.17 -2.75 -0.93
C GLU A 202 9.54 -3.40 -2.16
N ALA A 203 8.60 -2.72 -2.83
CA ALA A 203 8.00 -3.21 -4.05
C ALA A 203 9.02 -3.36 -5.19
N LEU A 204 9.99 -2.44 -5.30
CA LEU A 204 11.10 -2.52 -6.26
C LEU A 204 12.05 -3.68 -5.94
N LYS A 205 12.40 -3.88 -4.66
CA LYS A 205 13.20 -5.04 -4.23
C LYS A 205 12.50 -6.35 -4.51
N PHE A 206 11.20 -6.41 -4.24
CA PHE A 206 10.37 -7.55 -4.59
C PHE A 206 10.37 -7.81 -6.10
N LEU A 207 10.15 -6.77 -6.92
CA LEU A 207 10.17 -6.88 -8.38
C LEU A 207 11.53 -7.41 -8.89
N ARG A 208 12.63 -6.94 -8.31
CA ARG A 208 13.96 -7.47 -8.61
C ARG A 208 14.07 -8.94 -8.26
N GLN A 209 13.65 -9.33 -7.05
CA GLN A 209 13.71 -10.70 -6.58
C GLN A 209 12.93 -11.66 -7.49
N ILE A 210 11.66 -11.36 -7.80
CA ILE A 210 10.85 -12.21 -8.69
C ILE A 210 11.40 -12.25 -10.12
N THR A 211 12.05 -11.19 -10.58
CA THR A 211 12.68 -11.18 -11.90
C THR A 211 13.82 -12.19 -11.95
N GLU A 212 14.68 -12.19 -10.93
CA GLU A 212 15.81 -13.11 -10.80
C GLU A 212 15.34 -14.56 -10.56
N GLU A 213 14.33 -14.78 -9.73
CA GLU A 213 13.88 -16.11 -9.31
C GLU A 213 12.88 -16.79 -10.26
N ILE A 214 12.05 -16.01 -10.95
CA ILE A 214 10.91 -16.54 -11.73
C ILE A 214 11.07 -16.18 -13.20
N PHE A 215 11.21 -14.89 -13.53
CA PHE A 215 11.12 -14.45 -14.92
C PHE A 215 12.34 -14.85 -15.75
N VAL A 216 13.56 -14.64 -15.23
CA VAL A 216 14.80 -15.01 -15.94
C VAL A 216 14.87 -16.53 -16.18
N PRO A 217 14.67 -17.41 -15.18
CA PRO A 217 14.68 -18.85 -15.41
C PRO A 217 13.58 -19.31 -16.39
N ALA A 218 12.38 -18.74 -16.30
CA ALA A 218 11.30 -19.10 -17.21
C ALA A 218 11.61 -18.71 -18.67
N ASN A 219 12.19 -17.54 -18.89
CA ASN A 219 12.59 -17.08 -20.21
C ASN A 219 13.70 -17.96 -20.80
N GLN A 220 14.69 -18.33 -19.98
CA GLN A 220 15.75 -19.25 -20.39
C GLN A 220 15.20 -20.63 -20.77
N ALA A 221 14.29 -21.19 -19.96
CA ALA A 221 13.65 -22.47 -20.24
C ALA A 221 12.85 -22.45 -21.55
N ASN A 222 12.09 -21.37 -21.81
CA ASN A 222 11.32 -21.20 -23.04
C ASN A 222 12.22 -21.09 -24.28
N ALA A 223 13.32 -20.33 -24.19
CA ALA A 223 14.28 -20.20 -25.30
C ALA A 223 14.94 -21.55 -25.64
N LEU A 224 15.30 -22.35 -24.62
CA LEU A 224 15.84 -23.70 -24.83
C LEU A 224 14.83 -24.66 -25.47
N ALA A 225 13.55 -24.56 -25.10
CA ALA A 225 12.49 -25.38 -25.69
C ALA A 225 12.28 -25.05 -27.19
N GLN A 226 12.26 -23.77 -27.54
CA GLN A 226 12.07 -23.31 -28.93
C GLN A 226 13.24 -23.73 -29.84
N ASN A 227 14.47 -23.65 -29.34
CA ASN A 227 15.65 -24.06 -30.11
C ASN A 227 15.68 -25.58 -30.37
N LYS A 228 15.16 -26.40 -29.44
CA LYS A 228 15.02 -27.85 -29.64
C LYS A 228 13.95 -28.19 -30.69
N SER A 229 12.85 -27.46 -30.75
CA SER A 229 11.81 -27.69 -31.76
C SER A 229 12.19 -27.22 -33.17
N ALA A 230 13.13 -26.29 -33.30
CA ALA A 230 13.59 -25.81 -34.61
C ALA A 230 14.72 -26.66 -35.23
N SER A 231 15.29 -27.58 -34.44
CA SER A 231 16.38 -28.49 -34.85
C SER A 231 15.91 -29.94 -35.06
N ALA A 232 14.61 -30.20 -34.91
CA ALA A 232 13.93 -31.46 -35.21
C ALA A 232 13.07 -31.29 -36.48
#